data_AF-A0A917FAZ9-F1
#
_entry.id   AF-A0A917FAZ9-F1
#
_cell.length_a   1.000
_cell.length_b   1.000
_cell.length_c   1.000
_cell.angle_alpha   90.00
_cell.angle_beta   90.00
_cell.angle_gamma   90.00
#
_symmetry.space_group_name_H-M   'P 1'
#
loop_
_entity.id
_entity.type
_entity.pdbx_description
1 polymer ?
#
loop_
_entity_poly.entity_id
_entity_poly.type
_entity_poly.pdbx_seq_one_letter_code
_entity_poly.pdbx_strand_id
1 'polypeptide(L)'
;MSQEIVIALLSPLITAAVAGLGLLLKEWRDNRRWEHRRAAVLDQGTRQVAFIAGWLTAYGNLGEEQRGPEHGAHLERARSDLDAVYASVNAQVAEVEAHRPARTTWATLASSLLLLGVRRPWAKVVRVLYLGVVLLALSLGLMMGTISMDGSGISVLAQLGISAAFTAFLLVPGGLLYVLARFLDRPPRSAVVHDLGAPGWPVVPGGGV
;
A
#
# COMPACT_ATOMS: atom_id res chain seq x y z
N MET A 1 -33.94 25.35 18.65
CA MET A 1 -32.65 25.51 17.95
C MET A 1 -32.65 24.49 16.82
N SER A 2 -32.67 25.01 15.59
CA SER A 2 -33.29 24.42 14.41
C SER A 2 -32.52 23.25 13.81
N GLN A 3 -33.27 22.25 13.32
CA GLN A 3 -32.82 21.06 12.59
C GLN A 3 -31.82 21.36 11.46
N GLU A 4 -31.84 22.58 10.93
CA GLU A 4 -30.92 23.11 9.92
C GLU A 4 -29.45 23.09 10.35
N ILE A 5 -29.14 23.38 11.63
CA ILE A 5 -27.76 23.39 12.13
C ILE A 5 -27.16 21.97 12.13
N VAL A 6 -27.99 20.96 12.47
CA VAL A 6 -27.58 19.56 12.49
C VAL A 6 -27.29 19.06 11.06
N ILE A 7 -28.13 19.42 10.10
CA ILE A 7 -27.93 19.05 8.69
C ILE A 7 -26.68 19.73 8.10
N ALA A 8 -26.46 21.00 8.44
CA ALA A 8 -25.27 21.74 8.00
C ALA A 8 -23.96 21.15 8.55
N LEU A 9 -23.95 20.64 9.78
CA LEU A 9 -22.78 19.98 10.39
C LEU A 9 -22.56 18.54 9.92
N LEU A 10 -23.63 17.79 9.62
CA LEU A 10 -23.53 16.40 9.14
C LEU A 10 -22.99 16.31 7.72
N SER A 11 -23.29 17.28 6.85
CA SER A 11 -22.90 17.20 5.44
C SER A 11 -21.37 17.11 5.24
N PRO A 12 -20.54 17.99 5.82
CA PRO A 12 -19.07 17.88 5.70
C PRO A 12 -18.52 16.60 6.30
N LEU A 13 -19.14 16.09 7.37
CA LEU A 13 -18.72 14.88 8.03
C LEU A 13 -18.94 13.65 7.14
N ILE A 14 -20.13 13.53 6.56
CA ILE A 14 -20.46 12.44 5.64
C ILE A 14 -19.51 12.51 4.44
N THR A 15 -19.24 13.70 3.89
CA THR A 15 -18.27 13.86 2.81
C THR A 15 -16.87 13.41 3.20
N ALA A 16 -16.38 13.77 4.39
CA ALA A 16 -15.07 13.34 4.89
C ALA A 16 -15.01 11.81 5.11
N ALA A 17 -16.06 11.21 5.67
CA ALA A 17 -16.16 9.78 5.85
C ALA A 17 -16.14 9.03 4.51
N VAL A 18 -16.90 9.51 3.52
CA VAL A 18 -16.93 8.94 2.16
C VAL A 18 -15.57 9.07 1.48
N ALA A 19 -14.90 10.22 1.63
CA ALA A 19 -13.55 10.41 1.09
C ALA A 19 -12.53 9.46 1.73
N GLY A 20 -12.58 9.30 3.06
CA GLY A 20 -11.73 8.34 3.79
C GLY A 20 -11.99 6.90 3.36
N LEU A 21 -13.26 6.50 3.21
CA LEU A 21 -13.64 5.18 2.73
C LEU A 21 -13.13 4.93 1.30
N GLY A 22 -13.19 5.95 0.43
CA GLY A 22 -12.67 5.88 -0.93
C GLY A 22 -11.17 5.62 -0.99
N LEU A 23 -10.39 6.20 -0.08
CA LEU A 23 -8.95 5.95 0.02
C LEU A 23 -8.65 4.52 0.48
N LEU A 24 -9.34 4.04 1.52
CA LEU A 24 -9.19 2.66 2.00
C LEU A 24 -9.55 1.63 0.91
N LEU A 25 -10.66 1.87 0.19
CA LEU A 25 -11.08 0.99 -0.89
C LEU A 25 -10.07 0.99 -2.04
N LYS A 26 -9.44 2.14 -2.33
CA LYS A 26 -8.38 2.26 -3.33
C LYS A 26 -7.15 1.44 -2.93
N GLU A 27 -6.66 1.60 -1.70
CA GLU A 27 -5.51 0.84 -1.19
C GLU A 27 -5.77 -0.67 -1.19
N TRP A 28 -6.96 -1.07 -0.74
CA TRP A 28 -7.39 -2.46 -0.76
C TRP A 28 -7.40 -3.03 -2.18
N ARG A 29 -7.96 -2.28 -3.14
CA ARG A 29 -8.01 -2.69 -4.55
C ARG A 29 -6.63 -2.79 -5.17
N ASP A 30 -5.72 -1.87 -4.87
CA ASP A 30 -4.36 -1.88 -5.39
C ASP A 30 -3.56 -3.05 -4.81
N ASN A 31 -3.69 -3.34 -3.52
CA ASN A 31 -3.12 -4.54 -2.90
C ASN A 31 -3.67 -5.82 -3.54
N ARG A 32 -4.98 -5.88 -3.80
CA ARG A 32 -5.60 -7.06 -4.42
C ARG A 32 -5.14 -7.27 -5.85
N ARG A 33 -5.00 -6.20 -6.63
CA ARG A 33 -4.42 -6.26 -8.00
C ARG A 33 -2.98 -6.75 -8.00
N TRP A 34 -2.18 -6.31 -7.02
CA TRP A 34 -0.81 -6.80 -6.85
C TRP A 34 -0.78 -8.30 -6.53
N GLU A 35 -1.59 -8.76 -5.59
CA GLU A 35 -1.71 -10.19 -5.24
C GLU A 35 -2.11 -11.03 -6.45
N HIS A 36 -3.09 -10.57 -7.24
CA HIS A 36 -3.52 -11.27 -8.46
C HIS A 36 -2.42 -11.35 -9.52
N ARG A 37 -1.65 -10.28 -9.74
CA ARG A 37 -0.51 -10.31 -10.67
C ARG A 37 0.56 -11.29 -10.22
N ARG A 38 0.92 -11.28 -8.94
CA ARG A 38 1.90 -12.22 -8.38
C ARG A 38 1.42 -13.67 -8.51
N ALA A 39 0.15 -13.93 -8.19
CA ALA A 39 -0.43 -15.26 -8.32
C ALA A 39 -0.46 -15.73 -9.78
N ALA A 40 -0.79 -14.85 -10.73
CA ALA A 40 -0.82 -15.18 -12.15
C ALA A 40 0.57 -15.57 -12.69
N VAL A 41 1.63 -14.83 -12.33
CA VAL A 41 3.01 -15.16 -12.71
C VAL A 41 3.42 -16.53 -12.17
N LEU A 42 3.13 -16.81 -10.90
CA LEU A 42 3.47 -18.10 -10.28
C LEU A 42 2.67 -19.26 -10.89
N ASP A 43 1.38 -19.07 -11.16
CA ASP A 43 0.53 -20.08 -11.78
C ASP A 43 0.99 -20.40 -13.21
N GLN A 44 1.35 -19.37 -14.00
CA GLN A 44 1.93 -19.56 -15.32
C GLN A 44 3.24 -20.36 -15.26
N GLY A 45 4.16 -19.98 -14.36
CA GLY A 45 5.42 -20.71 -14.17
C GLY A 45 5.19 -22.17 -13.76
N THR A 46 4.23 -22.41 -12.87
CA THR A 46 3.86 -23.77 -12.42
C THR A 46 3.36 -24.62 -13.60
N ARG A 47 2.51 -24.07 -14.48
CA ARG A 47 2.02 -24.78 -15.68
C ARG A 47 3.15 -25.12 -16.64
N GLN A 48 4.11 -24.21 -16.85
CA GLN A 48 5.27 -24.44 -17.72
C GLN A 48 6.18 -25.54 -17.18
N VAL A 49 6.50 -25.50 -15.88
CA VAL A 49 7.30 -26.55 -15.22
C VAL A 49 6.57 -27.89 -15.27
N ALA A 50 5.27 -27.93 -14.99
CA ALA A 50 4.46 -29.14 -15.08
C ALA A 50 4.44 -29.73 -16.51
N PHE A 51 4.36 -28.88 -17.53
CA PHE A 51 4.46 -29.31 -18.92
C PHE A 51 5.81 -29.95 -19.24
N ILE A 52 6.92 -29.30 -18.88
CA ILE A 52 8.27 -29.83 -19.12
C ILE A 52 8.48 -31.15 -18.38
N ALA A 53 8.03 -31.23 -17.11
CA ALA A 53 8.11 -32.45 -16.32
C ALA A 53 7.27 -33.59 -16.93
N GLY A 54 6.05 -33.29 -17.39
CA GLY A 54 5.19 -34.25 -18.08
C GLY A 54 5.80 -34.75 -19.39
N TRP A 55 6.39 -33.83 -20.17
CA TRP A 55 7.10 -34.17 -21.40
C TRP A 55 8.33 -35.05 -21.14
N LEU A 56 9.16 -34.70 -20.16
CA LEU A 56 10.33 -35.51 -19.76
C LEU A 56 9.92 -36.91 -19.30
N THR A 57 8.83 -37.01 -18.54
CA THR A 57 8.28 -38.29 -18.08
C THR A 57 7.80 -39.14 -19.26
N ALA A 58 7.05 -38.55 -20.19
CA ALA A 58 6.58 -39.23 -21.39
C ALA A 58 7.75 -39.68 -22.28
N TYR A 59 8.78 -38.83 -22.43
CA TYR A 59 9.97 -39.14 -23.21
C TYR A 59 10.82 -40.25 -22.57
N GLY A 60 10.92 -40.27 -21.24
CA GLY A 60 11.58 -41.35 -20.49
C GLY A 60 10.90 -42.72 -20.64
N ASN A 61 9.58 -42.74 -20.88
CA ASN A 61 8.82 -43.97 -21.08
C ASN A 61 8.95 -44.56 -22.50
N LEU A 62 9.57 -43.85 -23.45
CA LEU A 62 9.87 -44.41 -24.77
C LEU A 62 10.97 -45.48 -24.65
N GLY A 63 10.83 -46.58 -25.39
CA GLY A 63 11.84 -47.64 -25.43
C GLY A 63 13.14 -47.18 -26.07
N GLU A 64 14.25 -47.88 -25.80
CA GLU A 64 15.59 -47.52 -26.32
C GLU A 64 15.62 -47.42 -27.86
N GLU A 65 14.88 -48.29 -28.56
CA GLU A 65 14.77 -48.25 -30.03
C GLU A 65 14.11 -46.96 -30.55
N GLN A 66 13.20 -46.34 -29.79
CA GLN A 66 12.46 -45.14 -30.21
C GLN A 66 13.16 -43.83 -29.84
N ARG A 67 14.13 -43.85 -28.92
CA ARG A 67 14.82 -42.63 -28.47
C ARG A 67 15.80 -42.07 -29.48
N GLY A 68 16.32 -42.91 -30.37
CA GLY A 68 17.29 -42.53 -31.38
C GLY A 68 18.60 -41.95 -30.79
N PRO A 69 19.54 -41.52 -31.63
CA PRO A 69 20.82 -40.96 -31.20
C PRO A 69 20.69 -39.56 -30.57
N GLU A 70 19.58 -38.86 -30.78
CA GLU A 70 19.37 -37.48 -30.31
C GLU A 70 18.88 -37.36 -28.86
N HIS A 71 18.70 -38.48 -28.16
CA HIS A 71 18.16 -38.53 -26.81
C HIS A 71 18.85 -37.56 -25.83
N GLY A 72 20.18 -37.53 -25.84
CA GLY A 72 20.97 -36.66 -24.97
C GLY A 72 20.70 -35.18 -25.24
N ALA A 73 20.61 -34.79 -26.52
CA ALA A 73 20.36 -33.41 -26.93
C ALA A 73 18.95 -32.93 -26.50
N HIS A 74 17.96 -33.82 -26.55
CA HIS A 74 16.61 -33.54 -26.08
C HIS A 74 16.54 -33.33 -24.55
N LEU A 75 17.26 -34.14 -23.77
CA LEU A 75 17.35 -33.95 -22.32
C LEU A 75 18.07 -32.67 -21.94
N GLU A 76 19.16 -32.34 -22.63
CA GLU A 76 19.90 -31.10 -22.40
C GLU A 76 19.06 -29.87 -22.75
N ARG A 77 18.31 -29.91 -23.86
CA ARG A 77 17.35 -28.87 -24.22
C ARG A 77 16.28 -28.68 -23.15
N ALA A 78 15.66 -29.75 -22.67
CA ALA A 78 14.63 -29.66 -21.64
C ALA A 78 15.16 -29.10 -20.31
N ARG A 79 16.41 -29.39 -19.95
CA ARG A 79 17.08 -28.76 -18.79
C ARG A 79 17.30 -27.27 -19.01
N SER A 80 17.80 -26.90 -20.19
CA SER A 80 17.97 -25.48 -20.57
C SER A 80 16.64 -24.73 -20.56
N ASP A 81 15.56 -25.35 -21.05
CA ASP A 81 14.22 -24.76 -21.06
C ASP A 81 13.68 -24.57 -19.64
N LEU A 82 13.91 -25.54 -18.75
CA LEU A 82 13.55 -25.46 -17.34
C LEU A 82 14.31 -24.32 -16.64
N ASP A 83 15.62 -24.20 -16.84
CA ASP A 83 16.42 -23.10 -16.30
C ASP A 83 15.95 -21.73 -16.81
N ALA A 84 15.62 -21.64 -18.12
CA ALA A 84 15.07 -20.44 -18.72
C ALA A 84 13.70 -20.06 -18.11
N VAL A 85 12.83 -21.04 -17.88
CA VAL A 85 11.53 -20.83 -17.20
C VAL A 85 11.76 -20.29 -15.78
N TYR A 86 12.64 -20.91 -14.99
CA TYR A 86 12.95 -20.45 -13.64
C TYR A 86 13.51 -19.02 -13.62
N ALA A 87 14.46 -18.71 -14.50
CA ALA A 87 15.01 -17.37 -14.62
C ALA A 87 13.92 -16.34 -14.98
N SER A 88 13.03 -16.69 -15.91
CA SER A 88 11.93 -15.82 -16.34
C SER A 88 10.90 -15.55 -15.23
N VAL A 89 10.53 -16.58 -14.46
CA VAL A 89 9.59 -16.46 -13.34
C VAL A 89 10.22 -15.62 -12.24
N ASN A 90 11.48 -15.84 -11.90
CA ASN A 90 12.20 -15.04 -10.91
C ASN A 90 12.28 -13.57 -11.31
N ALA A 91 12.58 -13.27 -12.57
CA ALA A 91 12.62 -11.90 -13.09
C ALA A 91 11.23 -11.23 -13.00
N GLN A 92 10.17 -11.93 -13.42
CA GLN A 92 8.80 -11.40 -13.35
C GLN A 92 8.32 -11.22 -11.90
N VAL A 93 8.64 -12.14 -10.99
CA VAL A 93 8.30 -12.01 -9.57
C VAL A 93 9.05 -10.82 -8.97
N ALA A 94 10.33 -10.64 -9.28
CA ALA A 94 11.11 -9.49 -8.82
C ALA A 94 10.52 -8.17 -9.34
N GLU A 95 10.08 -8.12 -10.59
CA GLU A 95 9.39 -6.95 -11.16
C GLU A 95 8.07 -6.65 -10.45
N VAL A 96 7.25 -7.68 -10.18
CA VAL A 96 5.99 -7.51 -9.44
C VAL A 96 6.26 -7.07 -8.00
N GLU A 97 7.30 -7.60 -7.36
CA GLU A 97 7.70 -7.22 -6.00
C GLU A 97 8.26 -5.81 -5.93
N ALA A 98 8.98 -5.33 -6.95
CA ALA A 98 9.42 -3.94 -7.05
C ALA A 98 8.24 -2.94 -7.08
N HIS A 99 7.09 -3.36 -7.63
CA HIS A 99 5.85 -2.59 -7.67
C HIS A 99 4.90 -2.89 -6.51
N ARG A 100 5.38 -3.55 -5.44
CA ARG A 100 4.56 -3.86 -4.27
C ARG A 100 4.08 -2.56 -3.61
N PRO A 101 2.76 -2.36 -3.46
CA PRO A 101 2.27 -1.20 -2.72
C PRO A 101 2.83 -1.25 -1.30
N ALA A 102 3.37 -0.12 -0.83
CA ALA A 102 3.90 -0.02 0.52
C ALA A 102 2.80 -0.39 1.51
N ARG A 103 2.98 -1.49 2.24
CA ARG A 103 2.03 -1.86 3.30
C ARG A 103 2.13 -0.81 4.39
N THR A 104 1.06 -0.04 4.56
CA THR A 104 0.93 0.88 5.69
C THR A 104 0.71 0.04 6.95
N THR A 105 1.80 -0.41 7.57
CA THR A 105 1.76 -1.15 8.84
C THR A 105 1.14 -0.26 9.91
N TRP A 106 0.41 -0.84 10.87
CA TRP A 106 -0.09 -0.09 12.04
C TRP A 106 1.01 0.69 12.77
N ALA A 107 2.23 0.15 12.82
CA ALA A 107 3.39 0.85 13.36
C ALA A 107 3.80 2.08 12.52
N THR A 108 3.69 2.01 11.20
CA THR A 108 3.94 3.13 10.27
C THR A 108 2.82 4.16 10.32
N LEU A 109 1.59 3.69 10.52
CA LEU A 109 0.41 4.50 10.70
C LEU A 109 0.49 5.22 12.05
N ALA A 110 0.82 4.52 13.13
CA ALA A 110 1.05 5.09 14.45
C ALA A 110 2.26 6.01 14.48
N SER A 111 3.38 5.67 13.84
CA SER A 111 4.55 6.54 13.78
C SER A 111 4.30 7.80 12.95
N SER A 112 3.48 7.71 11.90
CA SER A 112 3.03 8.89 11.14
C SER A 112 2.01 9.72 11.92
N LEU A 113 1.04 9.11 12.60
CA LEU A 113 0.08 9.79 13.48
C LEU A 113 0.75 10.47 14.67
N LEU A 114 1.76 9.82 15.25
CA LEU A 114 2.55 10.35 16.36
C LEU A 114 3.68 11.26 15.88
N LEU A 115 3.83 11.50 14.57
CA LEU A 115 4.94 12.26 13.96
C LEU A 115 6.32 11.89 14.55
N LEU A 116 6.57 10.59 14.79
CA LEU A 116 7.75 10.14 15.54
C LEU A 116 9.08 10.33 14.80
N GLY A 117 9.03 10.68 13.50
CA GLY A 117 10.22 10.84 12.65
C GLY A 117 10.64 12.29 12.35
N VAL A 118 9.90 13.30 12.79
CA VAL A 118 10.13 14.66 12.27
C VAL A 118 11.20 15.40 13.05
N ARG A 119 12.37 15.58 12.41
CA ARG A 119 13.55 16.25 13.01
C ARG A 119 13.45 17.78 13.03
N ARG A 120 12.56 18.38 12.24
CA ARG A 120 12.48 19.85 12.09
C ARG A 120 11.75 20.51 13.28
N PRO A 121 12.24 21.64 13.81
CA PRO A 121 11.66 22.30 14.98
C PRO A 121 10.21 22.77 14.76
N TRP A 122 9.88 23.22 13.54
CA TRP A 122 8.51 23.63 13.17
C TRP A 122 7.49 22.49 13.23
N ALA A 123 7.90 21.26 12.94
CA ALA A 123 7.00 20.11 13.03
C ALA A 123 6.69 19.69 14.47
N LYS A 124 7.58 20.02 15.44
CA LYS A 124 7.28 19.84 16.87
C LYS A 124 6.13 20.74 17.30
N VAL A 125 6.11 21.99 16.83
CA VAL A 125 5.01 22.93 17.10
C VAL A 125 3.70 22.44 16.51
N VAL A 126 3.72 21.99 15.25
CA VAL A 126 2.52 21.41 14.59
C VAL A 126 2.05 20.14 15.29
N ARG A 127 2.96 19.30 15.80
CA ARG A 127 2.63 18.10 16.57
C ARG A 127 1.94 18.43 17.90
N VAL A 128 2.47 19.41 18.65
CA VAL A 128 1.84 19.86 19.91
C VAL A 128 0.47 20.48 19.64
N LEU A 129 0.35 21.27 18.58
CA LEU A 129 -0.92 21.87 18.16
C LEU A 129 -1.94 20.78 17.76
N TYR A 130 -1.53 19.80 16.95
CA TYR A 130 -2.35 18.67 16.53
C TYR A 130 -2.85 17.85 17.73
N LEU A 131 -1.95 17.46 18.64
CA LEU A 131 -2.31 16.74 19.85
C LEU A 131 -3.23 17.57 20.73
N GLY A 132 -2.98 18.87 20.87
CA GLY A 132 -3.84 19.80 21.59
C GLY A 132 -5.25 19.85 21.02
N VAL A 133 -5.39 19.95 19.70
CA VAL A 133 -6.70 19.96 19.01
C VAL A 133 -7.42 18.62 19.17
N VAL A 134 -6.74 17.49 19.01
CA VAL A 134 -7.33 16.16 19.17
C VAL A 134 -7.80 15.94 20.62
N LEU A 135 -6.98 16.32 21.59
CA LEU A 135 -7.28 16.15 23.01
C LEU A 135 -8.39 17.10 23.45
N LEU A 136 -8.40 18.35 22.94
CA LEU A 136 -9.49 19.29 23.12
C LEU A 136 -10.80 18.73 22.51
N ALA A 137 -10.74 18.21 21.29
CA ALA A 137 -11.90 17.61 20.61
C ALA A 137 -12.50 16.44 21.39
N LEU A 138 -11.64 15.54 21.89
CA LEU A 138 -12.04 14.43 22.76
C LEU A 138 -12.65 14.93 24.06
N SER A 139 -12.04 15.92 24.72
CA SER A 139 -12.53 16.47 25.98
C SER A 139 -13.89 17.15 25.82
N LEU A 140 -14.09 17.93 24.76
CA LEU A 140 -15.36 18.57 24.44
C LEU A 140 -16.42 17.54 24.05
N GLY A 141 -16.05 16.51 23.29
CA GLY A 141 -16.95 15.40 22.95
C GLY A 141 -17.44 14.63 24.17
N LEU A 142 -16.54 14.34 25.12
CA LEU A 142 -16.86 13.71 26.41
C LEU A 142 -17.78 14.60 27.26
N MET A 143 -17.46 15.88 27.38
CA MET A 143 -18.25 16.85 28.16
C MET A 143 -19.65 17.03 27.56
N MET A 144 -19.78 17.09 26.24
CA MET A 144 -21.09 17.12 25.57
C MET A 144 -21.89 15.83 25.80
N GLY A 145 -21.20 14.69 25.80
CA GLY A 145 -21.79 13.38 26.10
C GLY A 145 -22.41 13.32 27.49
N THR A 146 -21.71 13.83 28.51
CA THR A 146 -22.19 13.83 29.90
C THR A 146 -23.34 14.82 30.13
N ILE A 147 -23.23 16.05 29.62
CA ILE A 147 -24.27 17.09 29.79
C ILE A 147 -25.59 16.67 29.13
N SER A 148 -25.52 15.98 27.99
CA SER A 148 -26.70 15.65 27.21
C SER A 148 -27.54 14.50 27.81
N MET A 149 -26.98 13.70 28.73
CA MET A 149 -27.69 12.59 29.37
C MET A 149 -28.73 13.03 30.40
N ASP A 150 -28.73 14.29 30.82
CA ASP A 150 -29.48 14.75 32.00
C ASP A 150 -30.88 15.37 31.73
N GLY A 151 -31.46 15.22 30.52
CA GLY A 151 -32.88 15.61 30.36
C GLY A 151 -33.40 16.05 29.00
N SER A 152 -32.78 15.67 27.88
CA SER A 152 -33.16 16.23 26.57
C SER A 152 -34.33 15.52 25.86
N GLY A 153 -34.81 14.37 26.35
CA GLY A 153 -35.88 13.59 25.67
C GLY A 153 -35.48 13.04 24.29
N ILE A 154 -34.23 13.25 23.87
CA ILE A 154 -33.65 12.73 22.64
C ILE A 154 -33.26 11.27 22.88
N SER A 155 -33.42 10.41 21.87
CA SER A 155 -32.99 9.01 21.99
C SER A 155 -31.47 8.94 22.18
N VAL A 156 -31.01 8.05 23.08
CA VAL A 156 -29.59 7.83 23.37
C VAL A 156 -28.78 7.59 22.07
N LEU A 157 -29.38 6.89 21.10
CA LEU A 157 -28.76 6.63 19.80
C LEU A 157 -28.53 7.92 18.99
N ALA A 158 -29.51 8.83 18.95
CA ALA A 158 -29.37 10.11 18.26
C ALA A 158 -28.34 11.01 18.94
N GLN A 159 -28.27 10.99 20.27
CA GLN A 159 -27.28 11.73 21.05
C GLN A 159 -25.85 11.21 20.82
N LEU A 160 -25.66 9.89 20.81
CA LEU A 160 -24.38 9.28 20.42
C LEU A 160 -23.99 9.64 18.99
N GLY A 161 -24.96 9.67 18.06
CA GLY A 161 -24.74 10.11 16.69
C GLY A 161 -24.26 11.56 16.59
N ILE A 162 -24.89 12.49 17.33
CA ILE A 162 -24.51 13.91 17.35
C ILE A 162 -23.13 14.10 17.99
N SER A 163 -22.82 13.41 19.09
CA SER A 163 -21.50 13.55 19.74
C SER A 163 -20.38 12.97 18.87
N ALA A 164 -20.61 11.82 18.24
CA ALA A 164 -19.67 11.23 17.28
C ALA A 164 -19.46 12.17 16.09
N ALA A 165 -20.54 12.76 15.58
CA ALA A 165 -20.47 13.69 14.45
C ALA A 165 -19.69 14.96 14.78
N PHE A 166 -19.95 15.55 15.94
CA PHE A 166 -19.25 16.73 16.43
C PHE A 166 -17.77 16.45 16.71
N THR A 167 -17.47 15.32 17.33
CA THR A 167 -16.09 14.87 17.59
C THR A 167 -15.32 14.71 16.28
N ALA A 168 -15.93 14.05 15.29
CA ALA A 168 -15.29 13.84 14.00
C ALA A 168 -15.16 15.15 13.18
N PHE A 169 -16.08 16.11 13.33
CA PHE A 169 -15.93 17.46 12.78
C PHE A 169 -14.74 18.21 13.41
N LEU A 170 -14.58 18.14 14.74
CA LEU A 170 -13.44 18.74 15.44
C LEU A 170 -12.09 18.09 15.09
N LEU A 171 -12.09 16.85 14.59
CA LEU A 171 -10.89 16.18 14.09
C LEU A 171 -10.47 16.64 12.68
N VAL A 172 -11.35 17.30 11.90
CA VAL A 172 -11.04 17.83 10.56
C VAL A 172 -9.84 18.79 10.57
N PRO A 173 -9.77 19.82 11.43
CA PRO A 173 -8.58 20.67 11.53
C PRO A 173 -7.31 19.87 11.89
N GLY A 174 -7.43 18.84 12.72
CA GLY A 174 -6.32 17.93 13.02
C GLY A 174 -5.84 17.18 11.78
N GLY A 175 -6.75 16.64 10.98
CA GLY A 175 -6.42 16.00 9.70
C GLY A 175 -5.75 16.95 8.70
N LEU A 176 -6.24 18.19 8.62
CA LEU A 176 -5.67 19.25 7.78
C LEU A 176 -4.24 19.61 8.20
N LEU A 177 -4.00 19.74 9.51
CA LEU A 177 -2.66 19.96 10.06
C LEU A 177 -1.72 18.79 9.77
N TYR A 178 -2.21 17.56 9.85
CA TYR A 178 -1.43 16.37 9.49
C TYR A 178 -1.03 16.37 8.01
N VAL A 179 -1.96 16.67 7.11
CA VAL A 179 -1.68 16.78 5.67
C VAL A 179 -0.67 17.90 5.40
N LEU A 180 -0.83 19.06 6.04
CA LEU A 180 0.09 20.19 5.91
C LEU A 180 1.48 19.85 6.43
N ALA A 181 1.59 19.20 7.59
CA ALA A 181 2.86 18.73 8.14
C ALA A 181 3.57 17.79 7.17
N ARG A 182 2.82 16.83 6.60
CA ARG A 182 3.36 15.88 5.62
C ARG A 182 3.76 16.55 4.30
N PHE A 183 3.10 17.62 3.90
CA PHE A 183 3.47 18.40 2.73
C PHE A 183 4.78 19.17 2.96
N LEU A 184 4.93 19.78 4.14
CA LEU A 184 6.13 20.54 4.53
C LEU A 184 7.36 19.64 4.79
N ASP A 185 7.16 18.37 5.12
CA ASP A 185 8.25 17.41 5.38
C ASP A 185 8.77 16.72 4.11
N ARG A 186 8.20 17.02 2.93
CA ARG A 186 8.75 16.50 1.67
C ARG A 186 10.15 17.11 1.43
N PRO A 187 11.19 16.28 1.23
CA PRO A 187 12.51 16.80 0.92
C PRO A 187 12.43 17.64 -0.37
N PRO A 188 13.12 18.78 -0.42
CA PRO A 188 13.13 19.61 -1.61
C PRO A 188 13.62 18.78 -2.79
N ARG A 189 12.80 18.72 -3.86
CA ARG A 189 13.06 17.94 -5.09
C ARG A 189 14.41 18.26 -5.76
N SER A 190 15.05 19.36 -5.36
CA SER A 190 16.37 19.77 -5.85
C SER A 190 17.53 18.86 -5.41
N ALA A 191 17.34 17.96 -4.43
CA ALA A 191 18.43 17.09 -3.98
C ALA A 191 18.60 15.77 -4.76
N VAL A 192 17.66 15.40 -5.65
CA VAL A 192 17.68 14.10 -6.36
C VAL A 192 18.32 14.19 -7.76
N VAL A 193 18.70 15.40 -8.21
CA VAL A 193 19.19 15.59 -9.59
C VAL A 193 20.72 15.45 -9.73
N HIS A 194 21.50 15.32 -8.65
CA HIS A 194 22.97 15.36 -8.75
C HIS A 194 23.74 14.06 -8.62
N ASP A 195 23.06 12.91 -8.48
CA ASP A 195 23.74 11.60 -8.38
C ASP A 195 23.16 10.55 -9.35
N LEU A 196 22.72 11.01 -10.53
CA LEU A 196 22.76 10.16 -11.71
C LEU A 196 24.21 10.09 -12.15
N GLY A 197 25.00 9.32 -11.40
CA GLY A 197 26.27 8.79 -11.87
C GLY A 197 26.07 8.34 -13.31
N ALA A 198 26.92 8.87 -14.19
CA ALA A 198 26.89 8.60 -15.61
C ALA A 198 26.60 7.10 -15.85
N PRO A 199 25.66 6.74 -16.73
CA PRO A 199 25.44 5.34 -17.08
C PRO A 199 26.78 4.77 -17.51
N GLY A 200 27.36 3.93 -16.66
CA GLY A 200 28.53 3.13 -16.96
C GLY A 200 28.13 2.19 -18.06
N TRP A 201 28.27 2.64 -19.31
CA TRP A 201 28.19 1.79 -20.47
C TRP A 201 29.22 0.67 -20.28
N PRO A 202 28.84 -0.61 -20.48
CA PRO A 202 29.81 -1.68 -20.48
C PRO A 202 30.84 -1.37 -21.57
N VAL A 203 32.09 -1.14 -21.15
CA VAL A 203 33.22 -1.09 -22.06
C VAL A 203 33.33 -2.48 -22.67
N VAL A 204 32.87 -2.64 -23.91
CA VAL A 204 33.09 -3.85 -24.69
C VAL A 204 34.60 -3.93 -24.95
N PRO A 205 35.33 -4.93 -24.42
CA PRO A 205 36.73 -5.10 -24.76
C PRO A 205 36.81 -5.42 -26.25
N GLY A 206 37.38 -4.49 -27.01
CA GLY A 206 37.63 -4.65 -28.43
C GLY A 206 38.50 -5.88 -28.64
N GLY A 207 37.94 -6.88 -29.33
CA GLY A 207 38.69 -8.02 -29.84
C GLY A 207 39.73 -7.54 -30.82
N GLY A 208 41.00 -7.73 -30.45
CA GLY A 208 42.13 -7.61 -31.37
C GLY A 208 42.07 -8.75 -32.40
N VAL A 209 42.23 -8.35 -33.66
CA VAL A 209 42.49 -9.21 -34.82
C VAL A 209 43.96 -9.63 -34.80
#